data_AF-A0AAE3K0Q2-F1
#
_entry.id   AF-A0AAE3K0Q2-F1
#
_cell.length_a   1.000
_cell.length_b   1.000
_cell.length_c   1.000
_cell.angle_alpha   90.00
_cell.angle_beta   90.00
_cell.angle_gamma   90.00
#
_symmetry.space_group_name_H-M   'P 1'
#
loop_
_entity.id
_entity.type
_entity.pdbx_description
1 polymer ?
#
loop_
_entity_poly.entity_id
_entity_poly.type
_entity_poly.pdbx_seq_one_letter_code
_entity_poly.pdbx_strand_id
1 'polypeptide(L)'
;MNFKAIVAGAIIFLIGLSAYLTIPLYYPNYSAINQVYKENEATATVPPTSTQIVKTIEITPTNNSVIFFVNDSNFNVTIMNATNEHVLGNQQGEIGLVLSPGKYLLGIVNPKNVTQTVTYSYGVFPSNYINGFYYGLSVYETVLEIVTLAGAAIAFIAFLQQVVSRRKK
;
A
#
# COMPACT_ATOMS: atom_id res chain seq x y z
N MET A 1 -3.92 -42.35 -7.60
CA MET A 1 -5.06 -41.41 -7.57
C MET A 1 -4.64 -39.97 -7.21
N ASN A 2 -3.49 -39.75 -6.58
CA ASN A 2 -3.11 -38.43 -6.02
C ASN A 2 -2.61 -37.39 -7.05
N PHE A 3 -2.17 -37.81 -8.24
CA PHE A 3 -1.67 -36.87 -9.25
C PHE A 3 -2.74 -35.86 -9.70
N LYS A 4 -4.00 -36.28 -9.82
CA LYS A 4 -5.12 -35.38 -10.16
C LYS A 4 -5.32 -34.30 -9.09
N ALA A 5 -5.17 -34.65 -7.82
CA ALA A 5 -5.29 -33.70 -6.71
C ALA A 5 -4.10 -32.72 -6.65
N ILE A 6 -2.88 -33.18 -6.96
CA ILE A 6 -1.71 -32.31 -7.10
C ILE A 6 -1.95 -31.27 -8.20
N VAL A 7 -2.40 -31.71 -9.38
CA VAL A 7 -2.68 -30.82 -10.52
C VAL A 7 -3.81 -29.85 -10.19
N ALA A 8 -4.89 -30.31 -9.57
CA ALA A 8 -6.00 -29.43 -9.17
C ALA A 8 -5.56 -28.36 -8.16
N GLY A 9 -4.81 -28.75 -7.12
CA GLY A 9 -4.27 -27.79 -6.15
C GLY A 9 -3.33 -26.76 -6.79
N ALA A 10 -2.45 -27.21 -7.70
CA ALA A 10 -1.54 -26.33 -8.42
C ALA A 10 -2.30 -25.31 -9.30
N ILE A 11 -3.37 -25.74 -9.98
CA ILE A 11 -4.20 -24.84 -10.78
C ILE A 11 -4.88 -23.78 -9.90
N ILE A 12 -5.47 -24.19 -8.76
CA ILE A 12 -6.12 -23.26 -7.83
C ILE A 12 -5.10 -22.23 -7.29
N PHE A 13 -3.91 -22.70 -6.91
CA PHE A 13 -2.81 -21.83 -6.48
C PHE A 13 -2.44 -20.80 -7.56
N LEU A 14 -2.24 -21.25 -8.80
CA LEU A 14 -1.84 -20.38 -9.90
C LEU A 14 -2.92 -19.34 -10.23
N ILE A 15 -4.20 -19.73 -10.18
CA ILE A 15 -5.32 -18.79 -10.39
C ILE A 15 -5.35 -17.75 -9.27
N GLY A 16 -5.28 -18.18 -8.01
CA GLY A 16 -5.26 -17.26 -6.86
C GLY A 16 -4.09 -16.28 -6.91
N LEU A 17 -2.88 -16.78 -7.16
CA LEU A 17 -1.68 -15.96 -7.27
C LEU A 17 -1.77 -14.99 -8.46
N SER A 18 -2.25 -15.47 -9.62
CA SER A 18 -2.37 -14.63 -10.81
C SER A 18 -3.40 -13.52 -10.58
N ALA A 19 -4.55 -13.84 -9.98
CA ALA A 19 -5.54 -12.84 -9.59
C ALA A 19 -4.94 -11.82 -8.62
N TYR A 20 -4.19 -12.27 -7.61
CA TYR A 20 -3.55 -11.39 -6.62
C TYR A 20 -2.55 -10.42 -7.28
N LEU A 21 -1.65 -10.93 -8.11
CA LEU A 21 -0.64 -10.10 -8.80
C LEU A 21 -1.25 -9.12 -9.81
N THR A 22 -2.45 -9.39 -10.29
CA THR A 22 -3.13 -8.55 -11.30
C THR A 22 -4.18 -7.62 -10.71
N ILE A 23 -4.36 -7.58 -9.38
CA ILE A 23 -5.26 -6.64 -8.67
C ILE A 23 -5.18 -5.21 -9.24
N PRO A 24 -3.98 -4.61 -9.44
CA PRO A 24 -3.88 -3.23 -9.94
C PRO A 24 -4.52 -3.00 -11.31
N LEU A 25 -4.74 -4.07 -12.10
CA LEU A 25 -5.25 -3.99 -13.46
C LEU A 25 -6.78 -3.99 -13.54
N TYR A 26 -7.46 -4.58 -12.55
CA TYR A 26 -8.91 -4.77 -12.62
C TYR A 26 -9.67 -4.33 -11.36
N TYR A 27 -8.99 -4.11 -10.23
CA TYR A 27 -9.68 -3.70 -9.01
C TYR A 27 -10.30 -2.31 -9.20
N PRO A 28 -11.59 -2.11 -8.87
CA PRO A 28 -12.28 -0.85 -9.12
C PRO A 28 -11.53 0.35 -8.53
N ASN A 29 -11.45 1.43 -9.32
CA ASN A 29 -10.82 2.70 -8.95
C ASN A 29 -9.31 2.67 -8.66
N TYR A 30 -8.64 1.51 -8.74
CA TYR A 30 -7.20 1.42 -8.49
C TYR A 30 -6.41 2.32 -9.44
N SER A 31 -6.75 2.30 -10.75
CA SER A 31 -6.10 3.14 -11.76
C SER A 31 -6.29 4.64 -11.49
N ALA A 32 -7.49 5.05 -11.08
CA ALA A 32 -7.81 6.45 -10.78
C ALA A 32 -7.04 6.95 -9.55
N ILE A 33 -6.99 6.16 -8.48
CA ILE A 33 -6.23 6.50 -7.26
C ILE A 33 -4.73 6.55 -7.57
N ASN A 34 -4.21 5.55 -8.30
CA ASN A 34 -2.82 5.52 -8.74
C ASN A 34 -2.46 6.72 -9.64
N GLN A 35 -3.38 7.15 -10.50
CA GLN A 35 -3.17 8.30 -11.35
C GLN A 35 -3.01 9.59 -10.52
N VAL A 36 -3.82 9.78 -9.47
CA VAL A 36 -3.66 10.94 -8.56
C VAL A 36 -2.28 10.94 -7.90
N TYR A 37 -1.79 9.78 -7.46
CA TYR A 37 -0.44 9.68 -6.89
C TYR A 37 0.64 9.98 -7.94
N LYS A 38 0.51 9.46 -9.15
CA LYS A 38 1.48 9.74 -10.23
C LYS A 38 1.52 11.21 -10.62
N GLU A 39 0.37 11.88 -10.68
CA GLU A 39 0.28 13.30 -11.01
C GLU A 39 0.90 14.20 -9.92
N ASN A 40 0.98 13.71 -8.70
CA ASN A 40 1.53 14.42 -7.54
C ASN A 40 2.89 13.88 -7.10
N GLU A 41 3.51 13.01 -7.90
CA GLU A 41 4.85 12.49 -7.64
C GLU A 41 5.90 13.56 -7.91
N ALA A 42 6.83 13.73 -6.95
CA ALA A 42 7.94 14.67 -7.07
C ALA A 42 9.12 14.21 -6.23
N THR A 43 10.28 14.84 -6.45
CA THR A 43 11.50 14.58 -5.67
C THR A 43 11.84 15.77 -4.79
N ALA A 44 12.45 15.50 -3.65
CA ALA A 44 12.98 16.51 -2.74
C ALA A 44 14.35 16.09 -2.23
N THR A 45 15.27 17.05 -2.15
CA THR A 45 16.56 16.88 -1.47
C THR A 45 16.42 17.39 -0.05
N VAL A 46 16.52 16.48 0.92
CA VAL A 46 16.30 16.77 2.33
C VAL A 46 17.65 16.80 3.05
N PRO A 47 18.03 17.94 3.67
CA PRO A 47 19.27 18.05 4.42
C PRO A 47 19.34 17.08 5.62
N PRO A 48 20.54 16.85 6.18
CA PRO A 48 20.73 15.99 7.34
C PRO A 48 19.87 16.41 8.52
N THR A 49 19.29 15.43 9.25
CA THR A 49 18.62 15.65 10.54
C THR A 49 17.62 16.82 10.52
N SER A 50 16.92 17.00 9.41
CA SER A 50 16.08 18.18 9.15
C SER A 50 14.72 17.79 8.60
N THR A 51 13.77 18.72 8.70
CA THR A 51 12.47 18.64 8.05
C THR A 51 12.44 19.60 6.87
N GLN A 52 12.15 19.08 5.68
CA GLN A 52 11.93 19.88 4.48
C GLN A 52 10.43 19.92 4.17
N ILE A 53 9.87 21.13 4.07
CA ILE A 53 8.51 21.30 3.53
C ILE A 53 8.57 21.10 2.02
N VAL A 54 7.77 20.16 1.53
CA VAL A 54 7.77 19.78 0.11
C VAL A 54 6.53 20.25 -0.62
N LYS A 55 5.40 20.42 0.10
CA LYS A 55 4.15 20.88 -0.51
C LYS A 55 3.28 21.62 0.51
N THR A 56 2.53 22.61 0.00
CA THR A 56 1.37 23.16 0.69
C THR A 56 0.11 22.69 -0.03
N ILE A 57 -0.85 22.18 0.71
CA ILE A 57 -2.14 21.72 0.18
C ILE A 57 -3.28 22.48 0.85
N GLU A 58 -4.40 22.58 0.15
CA GLU A 58 -5.62 23.22 0.65
C GLU A 58 -6.77 22.23 0.59
N ILE A 59 -7.41 22.01 1.73
CA ILE A 59 -8.59 21.16 1.88
C ILE A 59 -9.80 22.09 1.95
N THR A 60 -10.68 22.01 0.95
CA THR A 60 -11.88 22.84 0.88
C THR A 60 -13.13 22.14 1.45
N PRO A 61 -13.45 20.88 1.11
CA PRO A 61 -14.59 20.18 1.69
C PRO A 61 -14.20 19.60 3.05
N THR A 62 -15.18 19.50 3.95
CA THR A 62 -15.03 18.70 5.16
C THR A 62 -14.89 17.22 4.80
N ASN A 63 -14.12 16.46 5.61
CA ASN A 63 -14.00 15.01 5.50
C ASN A 63 -13.23 14.53 4.25
N ASN A 64 -12.09 15.17 3.99
CA ASN A 64 -11.09 14.66 3.07
C ASN A 64 -9.97 13.97 3.84
N SER A 65 -9.50 12.85 3.30
CA SER A 65 -8.29 12.19 3.74
C SER A 65 -7.12 12.61 2.86
N VAL A 66 -6.00 12.92 3.49
CA VAL A 66 -4.72 13.10 2.84
C VAL A 66 -3.88 11.87 3.11
N ILE A 67 -3.36 11.27 2.05
CA ILE A 67 -2.38 10.19 2.12
C ILE A 67 -1.09 10.75 1.52
N PHE A 68 0.00 10.65 2.27
CA PHE A 68 1.30 11.20 1.89
C PHE A 68 2.38 10.18 2.22
N PHE A 69 3.22 9.85 1.25
CA PHE A 69 4.25 8.84 1.41
C PHE A 69 5.51 9.16 0.61
N VAL A 70 6.58 8.49 0.99
CA VAL A 70 7.87 8.49 0.33
C VAL A 70 8.23 7.09 -0.17
N ASN A 71 9.07 7.02 -1.20
CA ASN A 71 9.56 5.76 -1.74
C ASN A 71 10.66 5.09 -0.89
N ASP A 72 11.19 5.78 0.12
CA ASP A 72 12.15 5.24 1.10
C ASP A 72 11.55 5.31 2.51
N SER A 73 11.14 4.15 3.03
CA SER A 73 10.60 4.00 4.39
C SER A 73 11.57 4.42 5.51
N ASN A 74 12.82 4.78 5.22
CA ASN A 74 13.73 5.32 6.23
C ASN A 74 13.53 6.81 6.53
N PHE A 75 12.71 7.53 5.75
CA PHE A 75 12.32 8.90 6.08
C PHE A 75 11.01 8.89 6.86
N ASN A 76 10.80 9.93 7.67
CA ASN A 76 9.47 10.18 8.22
C ASN A 76 8.76 11.23 7.36
N VAL A 77 7.45 11.11 7.29
CA VAL A 77 6.55 12.08 6.68
C VAL A 77 5.72 12.74 7.77
N THR A 78 5.52 14.04 7.65
CA THR A 78 4.77 14.84 8.61
C THR A 78 3.73 15.69 7.90
N ILE A 79 2.57 15.87 8.55
CA ILE A 79 1.52 16.79 8.12
C ILE A 79 1.35 17.82 9.22
N MET A 80 1.42 19.10 8.84
CA MET A 80 1.30 20.23 9.78
C MET A 80 0.20 21.19 9.33
N ASN A 81 -0.44 21.86 10.28
CA ASN A 81 -1.33 22.97 9.96
C ASN A 81 -0.51 24.18 9.50
N ALA A 82 -0.82 24.76 8.34
CA ALA A 82 -0.04 25.86 7.77
C ALA A 82 -0.19 27.18 8.55
N THR A 83 -1.20 27.33 9.40
CA THR A 83 -1.49 28.57 10.13
C THR A 83 -0.60 28.74 11.36
N ASN A 84 -0.30 27.64 12.05
CA ASN A 84 0.43 27.65 13.32
C ASN A 84 1.57 26.63 13.37
N GLU A 85 1.86 25.96 12.25
CA GLU A 85 2.89 24.93 12.10
C GLU A 85 2.77 23.76 13.09
N HIS A 86 1.58 23.56 13.66
CA HIS A 86 1.34 22.46 14.58
C HIS A 86 1.35 21.12 13.83
N VAL A 87 2.15 20.17 14.32
CA VAL A 87 2.24 18.81 13.77
C VAL A 87 0.98 18.03 14.12
N LEU A 88 0.26 17.61 13.08
CA LEU A 88 -0.96 16.81 13.20
C LEU A 88 -0.65 15.31 13.17
N GLY A 89 0.44 14.93 12.50
CA GLY A 89 0.94 13.57 12.55
C GLY A 89 2.33 13.46 11.92
N ASN A 90 3.10 12.49 12.41
CA ASN A 90 4.45 12.18 11.96
C ASN A 90 4.62 10.66 12.00
N GLN A 91 4.85 10.05 10.84
CA GLN A 91 4.98 8.60 10.70
C GLN A 91 6.10 8.23 9.73
N GLN A 92 6.63 7.03 9.88
CA GLN A 92 7.70 6.52 9.04
C GLN A 92 7.15 6.05 7.68
N GLY A 93 7.72 6.55 6.59
CA GLY A 93 7.39 6.15 5.21
C GLY A 93 6.07 6.70 4.65
N GLU A 94 4.98 6.56 5.38
CA GLU A 94 3.63 6.92 4.95
C GLU A 94 2.80 7.48 6.11
N ILE A 95 1.89 8.39 5.80
CA ILE A 95 0.88 8.89 6.73
C ILE A 95 -0.46 9.14 6.02
N GLY A 96 -1.54 8.70 6.66
CA GLY A 96 -2.91 8.96 6.23
C GLY A 96 -3.71 9.66 7.33
N LEU A 97 -4.26 10.85 7.07
CA LEU A 97 -5.06 11.61 8.04
C LEU A 97 -6.35 12.16 7.41
N VAL A 98 -7.46 12.07 8.16
CA VAL A 98 -8.69 12.81 7.86
C VAL A 98 -8.50 14.25 8.37
N LEU A 99 -8.63 15.22 7.46
CA LEU A 99 -8.41 16.63 7.76
C LEU A 99 -9.70 17.43 7.60
N SER A 100 -9.85 18.42 8.48
CA SER A 100 -10.84 19.47 8.36
C SER A 100 -10.49 20.42 7.20
N PRO A 101 -11.40 21.31 6.78
CA PRO A 101 -11.06 22.36 5.83
C PRO A 101 -9.95 23.27 6.39
N GLY A 102 -8.96 23.59 5.55
CA GLY A 102 -7.80 24.38 5.95
C GLY A 102 -6.60 24.20 5.03
N LYS A 103 -5.52 24.92 5.35
CA LYS A 103 -4.23 24.82 4.65
C LYS A 103 -3.26 23.99 5.47
N TYR A 104 -2.55 23.08 4.81
CA TYR A 104 -1.64 22.14 5.45
C TYR A 104 -0.30 22.07 4.73
N LEU A 105 0.76 21.79 5.48
CA LEU A 105 2.12 21.60 4.99
C LEU A 105 2.47 20.12 5.05
N LEU A 106 2.96 19.58 3.94
CA LEU A 106 3.53 18.25 3.85
C LEU A 106 5.04 18.38 4.00
N GLY A 107 5.61 17.71 5.00
CA GLY A 107 7.03 17.76 5.30
C GLY A 107 7.68 16.37 5.30
N ILE A 108 8.92 16.29 4.86
CA ILE A 108 9.73 15.08 4.93
C ILE A 108 10.85 15.30 5.94
N VAL A 109 11.02 14.36 6.86
CA VAL A 109 12.06 14.35 7.88
C VAL A 109 13.12 13.33 7.50
N ASN A 110 14.35 13.81 7.33
CA ASN A 110 15.51 12.95 7.12
C ASN A 110 16.19 12.65 8.46
N PRO A 111 16.12 11.42 8.99
CA PRO A 111 16.76 11.08 10.26
C PRO A 111 18.27 10.85 10.12
N LYS A 112 18.82 10.78 8.91
CA LYS A 112 20.23 10.49 8.68
C LYS A 112 21.08 11.76 8.75
N ASN A 113 22.38 11.59 9.03
CA ASN A 113 23.34 12.70 9.09
C ASN A 113 23.88 13.13 7.72
N VAL A 114 23.30 12.62 6.62
CA VAL A 114 23.69 12.96 5.25
C VAL A 114 22.50 13.51 4.49
N THR A 115 22.74 14.43 3.56
CA THR A 115 21.73 14.92 2.62
C THR A 115 21.30 13.78 1.72
N GLN A 116 20.00 13.62 1.52
CA GLN A 116 19.46 12.57 0.68
C GLN A 116 18.34 13.10 -0.22
N THR A 117 18.24 12.55 -1.42
CA THR A 117 17.12 12.80 -2.33
C THR A 117 16.13 11.67 -2.21
N VAL A 118 14.86 12.02 -2.03
CA VAL A 118 13.76 11.07 -1.86
C VAL A 118 12.62 11.45 -2.80
N THR A 119 11.93 10.44 -3.32
CA THR A 119 10.71 10.64 -4.13
C THR A 119 9.52 10.52 -3.20
N TYR A 120 8.58 11.43 -3.34
CA TYR A 120 7.36 11.46 -2.56
C TYR A 120 6.15 11.60 -3.47
N SER A 121 5.00 11.18 -2.96
CA SER A 121 3.71 11.40 -3.60
C SER A 121 2.64 11.59 -2.53
N TYR A 122 1.56 12.27 -2.91
CA TYR A 122 0.42 12.46 -2.05
C TYR A 122 -0.88 12.41 -2.85
N GLY A 123 -1.97 12.15 -2.16
CA GLY A 123 -3.31 12.19 -2.71
C GLY A 123 -4.28 12.78 -1.69
N VAL A 124 -5.24 13.56 -2.20
CA VAL A 124 -6.34 14.11 -1.41
C VAL A 124 -7.62 13.51 -1.95
N PHE A 125 -8.36 12.81 -1.09
CA PHE A 125 -9.55 12.07 -1.48
C PHE A 125 -10.67 12.28 -0.47
N PRO A 126 -11.96 12.20 -0.87
CA PRO A 126 -13.05 12.08 0.08
C PRO A 126 -12.82 10.89 1.01
N SER A 127 -12.92 11.09 2.33
CA SER A 127 -12.55 10.06 3.31
C SER A 127 -13.38 8.79 3.19
N ASN A 128 -14.68 8.92 2.93
CA ASN A 128 -15.57 7.77 2.71
C ASN A 128 -15.16 6.94 1.48
N TYR A 129 -14.74 7.60 0.42
CA TYR A 129 -14.31 6.95 -0.82
C TYR A 129 -13.01 6.17 -0.62
N ILE A 130 -11.98 6.82 -0.06
CA ILE A 130 -10.66 6.20 0.07
C ILE A 130 -10.64 5.11 1.15
N ASN A 131 -11.37 5.30 2.26
CA ASN A 131 -11.50 4.26 3.28
C ASN A 131 -12.25 3.04 2.74
N GLY A 132 -13.31 3.25 1.95
CA GLY A 132 -14.03 2.17 1.29
C GLY A 132 -13.14 1.40 0.30
N PHE A 133 -12.30 2.12 -0.46
CA PHE A 133 -11.33 1.51 -1.36
C PHE A 133 -10.33 0.62 -0.62
N TYR A 134 -9.60 1.15 0.38
CA TYR A 134 -8.58 0.37 1.09
C TYR A 134 -9.17 -0.78 1.91
N TYR A 135 -10.33 -0.57 2.55
CA TYR A 135 -11.03 -1.65 3.25
C TYR A 135 -11.44 -2.77 2.29
N GLY A 136 -12.09 -2.41 1.18
CA GLY A 136 -12.50 -3.38 0.17
C GLY A 136 -11.30 -4.11 -0.46
N LEU A 137 -10.21 -3.39 -0.70
CA LEU A 137 -8.97 -3.95 -1.25
C LEU A 137 -8.35 -4.95 -0.29
N SER A 138 -8.24 -4.60 0.99
CA SER A 138 -7.71 -5.49 2.04
C SER A 138 -8.54 -6.76 2.19
N VAL A 139 -9.87 -6.66 2.18
CA VAL A 139 -10.75 -7.84 2.21
C VAL A 139 -10.54 -8.70 0.96
N TYR A 140 -10.43 -8.08 -0.21
CA TYR A 140 -10.23 -8.79 -1.47
C TYR A 140 -8.89 -9.52 -1.53
N GLU A 141 -7.80 -8.85 -1.11
CA GLU A 141 -6.46 -9.42 -0.97
C GLU A 141 -6.48 -10.62 -0.02
N THR A 142 -7.13 -10.50 1.13
CA THR A 142 -7.26 -11.60 2.11
C THR A 142 -7.95 -12.82 1.50
N VAL A 143 -9.04 -12.62 0.74
CA VAL A 143 -9.75 -13.73 0.08
C VAL A 143 -8.84 -14.42 -0.94
N LEU A 144 -8.11 -13.66 -1.75
CA LEU A 144 -7.20 -14.22 -2.74
C LEU A 144 -6.01 -14.94 -2.10
N GLU A 145 -5.50 -14.43 -0.99
CA GLU A 145 -4.46 -15.09 -0.20
C GLU A 145 -4.96 -16.45 0.31
N ILE A 146 -6.17 -16.52 0.88
CA ILE A 146 -6.78 -17.78 1.34
C ILE A 146 -6.91 -18.78 0.19
N VAL A 147 -7.42 -18.35 -0.98
CA VAL A 147 -7.56 -19.22 -2.15
C VAL A 147 -6.19 -19.75 -2.61
N THR A 148 -5.20 -18.88 -2.65
CA THR A 148 -3.82 -19.21 -3.04
C THR A 148 -3.23 -20.25 -2.07
N LEU A 149 -3.31 -19.99 -0.76
CA LEU A 149 -2.79 -20.88 0.28
C LEU A 149 -3.53 -22.22 0.32
N ALA A 150 -4.85 -22.23 0.14
CA ALA A 150 -5.62 -23.46 0.06
C ALA A 150 -5.20 -24.33 -1.13
N GLY A 151 -5.01 -23.72 -2.32
CA GLY A 151 -4.49 -24.42 -3.50
C GLY A 151 -3.11 -25.02 -3.26
N ALA A 152 -2.20 -24.23 -2.66
CA ALA A 152 -0.86 -24.70 -2.31
C ALA A 152 -0.88 -25.87 -1.31
N ALA A 153 -1.73 -25.77 -0.27
CA ALA A 153 -1.88 -26.82 0.73
C ALA A 153 -2.40 -28.14 0.12
N ILE A 154 -3.41 -28.07 -0.75
CA ILE A 154 -3.94 -29.24 -1.46
C ILE A 154 -2.84 -29.92 -2.29
N ALA A 155 -2.09 -29.13 -3.07
CA ALA A 155 -1.01 -29.66 -3.90
C ALA A 155 0.09 -30.33 -3.05
N PHE A 156 0.49 -29.68 -1.95
CA PHE A 156 1.54 -30.16 -1.07
C PHE A 156 1.15 -31.45 -0.33
N ILE A 157 -0.06 -31.51 0.25
CA ILE A 157 -0.56 -32.70 0.95
C ILE A 157 -0.68 -33.89 -0.02
N ALA A 158 -1.24 -33.67 -1.21
CA ALA A 158 -1.38 -34.72 -2.21
C ALA A 158 -0.02 -35.24 -2.70
N PHE A 159 0.98 -34.35 -2.81
CA PHE A 159 2.36 -34.71 -3.13
C PHE A 159 2.99 -35.57 -2.05
N LEU A 160 2.90 -35.17 -0.78
CA LEU A 160 3.42 -35.96 0.34
C LEU A 160 2.81 -37.36 0.40
N GLN A 161 1.48 -37.46 0.25
CA GLN A 161 0.79 -38.75 0.21
C GLN A 161 1.29 -39.62 -0.95
N GLN A 162 1.56 -39.03 -2.11
CA GLN A 162 2.10 -39.75 -3.26
C GLN A 162 3.51 -40.27 -2.99
N VAL A 163 4.40 -39.46 -2.41
CA VAL A 163 5.77 -39.87 -2.05
C VAL A 163 5.76 -41.01 -1.02
N VAL A 164 4.96 -40.88 0.04
CA VAL A 164 4.82 -41.92 1.07
C VAL A 164 4.26 -43.22 0.48
N SER A 165 3.25 -43.14 -0.41
CA SER A 165 2.68 -44.33 -1.05
C SER A 165 3.66 -45.09 -1.94
N ARG A 166 4.60 -44.37 -2.60
CA ARG A 166 5.65 -44.98 -3.43
C ARG A 166 6.74 -45.65 -2.61
N ARG A 167 6.99 -45.22 -1.37
CA ARG A 167 7.97 -45.86 -0.46
C ARG A 167 7.44 -47.14 0.20
N LYS A 168 6.11 -47.34 0.23
CA LYS A 168 5.47 -48.54 0.79
C LYS A 168 5.27 -49.67 -0.22
N LYS A 169 5.56 -49.42 -1.50
CA LYS A 169 5.60 -50.42 -2.57
C LYS A 169 7.05 -50.75 -2.87
#